data_AF-A0A7C3KIM5-F1
#
_entry.id   AF-A0A7C3KIM5-F1
#
_cell.length_a   1.000
_cell.length_b   1.000
_cell.length_c   1.000
_cell.angle_alpha   90.00
_cell.angle_beta   90.00
_cell.angle_gamma   90.00
#
_symmetry.space_group_name_H-M   'P 1'
#
loop_
_entity.id
_entity.type
_entity.pdbx_description
1 polymer ?
#
loop_
_entity_poly.entity_id
_entity_poly.type
_entity_poly.pdbx_seq_one_letter_code
_entity_poly.pdbx_strand_id
1 'polypeptide(L)'
;MKLNPLVFGVALAIVGLTPLAAKAQQSANACVVKASASDSPGGQITNLSRAKNLARQAAEEANGGIGVYRAEASMHGSIGQTPCTPNENGTWTFTFTGGAPGEAPTVESAVTVNPSNWEISVDYNGPIRPSAKVSE
;
A
#
# COMPACT_ATOMS: atom_id res chain seq x y z
N MET A 1 37.04 41.54 -57.88
CA MET A 1 36.62 40.13 -57.85
C MET A 1 37.58 39.34 -56.98
N LYS A 2 37.15 38.87 -55.80
CA LYS A 2 37.90 37.94 -54.94
C LYS A 2 36.95 36.82 -54.51
N LEU A 3 37.31 35.57 -54.82
CA LEU A 3 36.59 34.34 -54.46
C LEU A 3 36.85 34.00 -52.98
N ASN A 4 35.82 33.52 -52.27
CA ASN A 4 35.91 32.93 -50.93
C ASN A 4 35.86 31.39 -51.06
N PRO A 5 36.71 30.62 -50.34
CA PRO A 5 36.65 29.16 -50.39
C PRO A 5 35.59 28.61 -49.42
N LEU A 6 34.89 27.58 -49.91
CA LEU A 6 34.00 26.70 -49.16
C LEU A 6 34.81 25.92 -48.11
N VAL A 7 34.38 25.95 -46.85
CA VAL A 7 34.86 25.04 -45.80
C VAL A 7 33.82 23.94 -45.60
N PHE A 8 34.17 22.70 -45.95
CA PHE A 8 33.40 21.50 -45.63
C PHE A 8 33.63 21.12 -44.17
N GLY A 9 32.61 21.29 -43.32
CA GLY A 9 32.59 20.78 -41.96
C GLY A 9 31.90 19.41 -41.90
N VAL A 10 32.64 18.36 -41.60
CA VAL A 10 32.13 17.01 -41.35
C VAL A 10 31.43 16.99 -39.99
N ALA A 11 30.12 16.74 -39.97
CA ALA A 11 29.35 16.57 -38.73
C ALA A 11 29.44 15.11 -38.26
N LEU A 12 30.11 14.88 -37.12
CA LEU A 12 30.17 13.59 -36.46
C LEU A 12 28.87 13.40 -35.63
N ALA A 13 27.97 12.54 -36.09
CA ALA A 13 26.72 12.27 -35.40
C ALA A 13 26.96 11.30 -34.23
N ILE A 14 26.92 11.83 -33.01
CA ILE A 14 27.02 11.06 -31.77
C ILE A 14 25.63 10.44 -31.51
N VAL A 15 25.51 9.12 -31.66
CA VAL A 15 24.30 8.38 -31.28
C VAL A 15 24.29 8.25 -29.76
N GLY A 16 23.55 9.13 -29.09
CA GLY A 16 23.32 9.04 -27.64
C GLY A 16 22.37 7.89 -27.31
N LEU A 17 22.87 6.87 -26.60
CA LEU A 17 22.03 5.87 -25.93
C LEU A 17 21.35 6.56 -24.74
N THR A 18 20.05 6.85 -24.86
CA THR A 18 19.25 7.25 -23.71
C THR A 18 18.87 6.01 -22.90
N PRO A 19 19.14 5.97 -21.58
CA PRO A 19 18.65 4.88 -20.74
C PRO A 19 17.14 5.02 -20.58
N LEU A 20 16.39 3.98 -20.98
CA LEU A 20 14.98 3.84 -20.62
C LEU A 20 14.89 3.63 -19.11
N ALA A 21 14.52 4.68 -18.37
CA ALA A 21 14.08 4.55 -17.00
C ALA A 21 12.68 3.89 -16.99
N ALA A 22 12.65 2.55 -16.92
CA ALA A 22 11.40 1.81 -16.73
C ALA A 22 10.92 1.98 -15.29
N LYS A 23 10.05 2.96 -15.03
CA LYS A 23 9.31 3.06 -13.77
C LYS A 23 8.13 2.08 -13.80
N ALA A 24 8.37 0.83 -13.41
CA ALA A 24 7.30 -0.08 -13.00
C ALA A 24 6.79 0.33 -11.60
N GLN A 25 6.13 1.48 -11.49
CA GLN A 25 5.54 1.92 -10.24
C GLN A 25 4.11 1.38 -10.15
N GLN A 26 3.99 0.10 -9.76
CA GLN A 26 2.72 -0.46 -9.32
C GLN A 26 2.19 0.38 -8.15
N SER A 27 0.92 0.76 -8.21
CA SER A 27 0.26 1.67 -7.25
C SER A 27 0.28 1.06 -5.84
N ALA A 28 1.28 1.44 -5.06
CA ALA A 28 1.32 1.12 -3.64
C ALA A 28 0.23 1.90 -2.90
N ASN A 29 -0.41 1.29 -1.89
CA ASN A 29 -1.38 2.01 -1.06
C ASN A 29 -0.74 3.19 -0.29
N ALA A 30 -1.59 4.07 0.23
CA ALA A 30 -1.18 5.29 0.93
C ALA A 30 -0.26 5.02 2.13
N CYS A 31 -0.45 3.92 2.86
CA CYS A 31 0.43 3.55 3.98
C CYS A 31 1.85 3.23 3.53
N VAL A 32 2.01 2.47 2.44
CA VAL A 32 3.33 2.17 1.88
C VAL A 32 4.00 3.42 1.35
N VAL A 33 3.24 4.31 0.69
CA VAL A 33 3.77 5.60 0.23
C VAL A 33 4.27 6.43 1.42
N LYS A 34 3.46 6.56 2.49
CA LYS A 34 3.86 7.31 3.70
C LYS A 34 5.05 6.68 4.41
N ALA A 35 5.08 5.36 4.55
CA ALA A 35 6.20 4.63 5.16
C ALA A 35 7.50 4.81 4.35
N SER A 36 7.42 4.77 3.02
CA SER A 36 8.58 4.89 2.14
C SER A 36 9.16 6.31 2.11
N ALA A 37 8.37 7.32 2.45
CA ALA A 37 8.80 8.72 2.53
C ALA A 37 9.41 9.11 3.90
N SER A 38 9.48 8.17 4.85
CA SER A 38 10.04 8.44 6.18
C SER A 38 11.57 8.47 6.20
N ASP A 39 12.15 8.94 7.29
CA ASP A 39 13.61 8.94 7.50
C ASP A 39 14.23 7.54 7.56
N SER A 40 13.41 6.51 7.81
CA SER A 40 13.82 5.10 7.79
C SER A 40 12.79 4.23 7.04
N PRO A 41 12.81 4.26 5.69
CA PRO A 41 11.83 3.55 4.88
C PRO A 41 11.74 2.06 5.18
N GLY A 42 12.90 1.39 5.29
CA GLY A 42 12.95 -0.04 5.59
C GLY A 42 12.30 -0.39 6.93
N GLY A 43 12.63 0.36 7.99
CA GLY A 43 12.05 0.16 9.31
C GLY A 43 10.53 0.39 9.33
N GLN A 44 10.05 1.43 8.64
CA GLN A 44 8.61 1.70 8.56
C GLN A 44 7.85 0.64 7.77
N ILE A 45 8.42 0.11 6.68
CA ILE A 45 7.79 -0.97 5.91
C ILE A 45 7.72 -2.27 6.73
N THR A 46 8.75 -2.59 7.51
CA THR A 46 8.72 -3.71 8.47
C THR A 46 7.64 -3.50 9.52
N ASN A 47 7.56 -2.30 10.11
CA ASN A 47 6.54 -1.96 11.10
C ASN A 47 5.12 -2.05 10.52
N LEU A 48 4.92 -1.57 9.30
CA LEU A 48 3.64 -1.63 8.61
C LEU A 48 3.21 -3.08 8.34
N SER A 49 4.16 -3.94 7.96
CA SER A 49 3.91 -5.38 7.79
C SER A 49 3.52 -6.05 9.11
N ARG A 50 4.16 -5.69 10.22
CA ARG A 50 3.78 -6.15 11.56
C ARG A 50 2.38 -5.64 11.93
N ALA A 51 2.09 -4.37 11.71
CA ALA A 51 0.79 -3.78 12.00
C ALA A 51 -0.35 -4.45 11.24
N LYS A 52 -0.16 -4.75 9.94
CA LYS A 52 -1.12 -5.54 9.14
C LYS A 52 -1.42 -6.88 9.80
N ASN A 53 -0.39 -7.59 10.25
CA ASN A 53 -0.57 -8.90 10.88
C ASN A 53 -1.29 -8.80 12.23
N LEU A 54 -1.02 -7.75 13.01
CA LEU A 54 -1.75 -7.48 14.26
C LEU A 54 -3.22 -7.16 13.99
N ALA A 55 -3.50 -6.31 12.99
CA ALA A 55 -4.86 -5.98 12.59
C ALA A 55 -5.66 -7.22 12.14
N ARG A 56 -5.04 -8.07 11.30
CA ARG A 56 -5.63 -9.36 10.88
C ARG A 56 -5.96 -10.25 12.07
N GLN A 57 -5.00 -10.45 12.98
CA GLN A 57 -5.19 -11.32 14.15
C GLN A 57 -6.29 -10.79 15.08
N ALA A 58 -6.35 -9.48 15.29
CA ALA A 58 -7.38 -8.87 16.13
C ALA A 58 -8.79 -9.05 15.53
N ALA A 59 -8.94 -8.92 14.22
CA ALA A 59 -10.21 -9.21 13.57
C ALA A 59 -10.56 -10.71 13.62
N GLU A 60 -9.59 -11.60 13.40
CA GLU A 60 -9.80 -13.05 13.52
C GLU A 60 -10.25 -13.42 14.93
N GLU A 61 -9.59 -12.89 15.97
CA GLU A 61 -9.96 -13.09 17.37
C GLU A 61 -11.36 -12.56 17.69
N ALA A 62 -11.67 -11.33 17.27
CA ALA A 62 -12.98 -10.70 17.48
C ALA A 62 -14.14 -11.46 16.83
N ASN A 63 -13.87 -12.28 15.81
CA ASN A 63 -14.86 -13.07 15.07
C ASN A 63 -14.81 -14.58 15.41
N GLY A 64 -14.24 -14.96 16.55
CA GLY A 64 -14.27 -16.35 17.04
C GLY A 64 -13.09 -17.22 16.59
N GLY A 65 -12.03 -16.60 16.07
CA GLY A 65 -10.78 -17.24 15.71
C GLY A 65 -10.72 -17.79 14.29
N ILE A 66 -9.53 -18.23 13.89
CA ILE A 66 -9.20 -18.64 12.50
C ILE A 66 -10.00 -19.86 11.97
N GLY A 67 -10.65 -20.62 12.85
CA GLY A 67 -11.53 -21.73 12.47
C GLY A 67 -12.95 -21.29 12.08
N VAL A 68 -13.35 -20.07 12.49
CA VAL A 68 -14.69 -19.51 12.27
C VAL A 68 -14.64 -18.36 11.27
N TYR A 69 -13.55 -17.59 11.28
CA TYR A 69 -13.39 -16.40 10.47
C TYR A 69 -12.03 -16.38 9.77
N ARG A 70 -12.04 -15.95 8.50
CA ARG A 70 -10.85 -15.67 7.72
C ARG A 70 -10.97 -14.28 7.09
N ALA A 71 -9.95 -13.46 7.32
CA ALA A 71 -9.82 -12.17 6.64
C ALA A 71 -9.61 -12.35 5.13
N GLU A 72 -9.98 -11.34 4.34
CA GLU A 72 -9.79 -11.35 2.90
C GLU A 72 -8.32 -11.54 2.48
N ALA A 73 -8.11 -12.01 1.25
CA ALA A 73 -6.80 -12.40 0.74
C ALA A 73 -5.74 -11.27 0.79
N SER A 74 -6.17 -10.01 0.66
CA SER A 74 -5.29 -8.83 0.70
C SER A 74 -4.53 -8.69 2.03
N MET A 75 -5.10 -9.20 3.13
CA MET A 75 -4.48 -9.19 4.46
C MET A 75 -3.38 -10.26 4.60
N HIS A 76 -3.42 -11.30 3.78
CA HIS A 76 -2.38 -12.34 3.73
C HIS A 76 -1.28 -12.02 2.70
N GLY A 77 -1.55 -11.12 1.76
CA GLY A 77 -0.65 -10.78 0.65
C GLY A 77 0.39 -9.69 0.95
N SER A 78 0.94 -9.14 -0.13
CA SER A 78 1.87 -8.01 -0.11
C SER A 78 1.24 -6.79 0.56
N ILE A 79 2.02 -6.10 1.39
CA ILE A 79 1.55 -4.90 2.10
C ILE A 79 1.08 -3.80 1.15
N GLY A 80 1.57 -3.75 -0.10
CA GLY A 80 1.13 -2.77 -1.09
C GLY A 80 -0.28 -3.00 -1.65
N GLN A 81 -0.85 -4.19 -1.46
CA GLN A 81 -2.20 -4.57 -1.88
C GLN A 81 -3.22 -4.56 -0.72
N THR A 82 -2.72 -4.39 0.50
CA THR A 82 -3.56 -4.35 1.70
C THR A 82 -4.31 -3.02 1.78
N PRO A 83 -5.63 -3.01 2.05
CA PRO A 83 -6.34 -1.77 2.37
C PRO A 83 -5.78 -1.15 3.65
N CYS A 84 -5.19 0.04 3.54
CA CYS A 84 -4.58 0.71 4.67
C CYS A 84 -4.65 2.23 4.50
N THR A 85 -5.10 2.89 5.57
CA THR A 85 -5.18 4.35 5.68
C THR A 85 -4.20 4.82 6.75
N PRO A 86 -3.23 5.68 6.42
CA PRO A 86 -2.39 6.31 7.41
C PRO A 86 -3.10 7.48 8.08
N ASN A 87 -3.07 7.52 9.40
CA ASN A 87 -3.68 8.59 10.18
C ASN A 87 -2.67 9.71 10.46
N GLU A 88 -3.17 10.90 10.80
CA GLU A 88 -2.34 12.08 11.12
C GLU A 88 -1.52 11.87 12.39
N ASN A 89 -2.08 11.17 13.38
CA ASN A 89 -1.43 10.84 14.65
C ASN A 89 -0.36 9.73 14.56
N GLY A 90 0.01 9.30 13.35
CA GLY A 90 1.04 8.28 13.13
C GLY A 90 0.57 6.83 13.26
N THR A 91 -0.72 6.59 13.52
CA THR A 91 -1.31 5.25 13.51
C THR A 91 -1.70 4.81 12.09
N TRP A 92 -1.99 3.52 11.91
CA TRP A 92 -2.48 2.95 10.66
C TRP A 92 -3.79 2.22 10.88
N THR A 93 -4.80 2.51 10.06
CA THR A 93 -6.08 1.80 10.07
C THR A 93 -6.17 0.86 8.87
N PHE A 94 -6.47 -0.41 9.13
CA PHE A 94 -6.71 -1.43 8.12
C PHE A 94 -8.21 -1.71 8.07
N THR A 95 -8.84 -1.50 6.92
CA THR A 95 -10.27 -1.73 6.72
C THR A 95 -10.47 -2.82 5.68
N PHE A 96 -10.96 -3.97 6.08
CA PHE A 96 -11.03 -5.16 5.24
C PHE A 96 -12.25 -6.01 5.57
N THR A 97 -12.59 -6.92 4.67
CA THR A 97 -13.72 -7.84 4.84
C THR A 97 -13.24 -9.25 5.21
N GLY A 98 -14.14 -10.07 5.73
CA GLY A 98 -13.91 -11.49 5.97
C GLY A 98 -15.19 -12.23 6.37
N GLY A 99 -15.05 -13.52 6.60
CA GLY A 99 -16.19 -14.40 6.91
C GLY A 99 -15.76 -15.83 7.12
N ALA A 100 -16.72 -16.76 7.06
CA ALA A 100 -16.42 -18.19 7.20
C ALA A 100 -15.43 -18.66 6.12
N PRO A 101 -14.44 -19.52 6.46
CA PRO A 101 -13.48 -20.01 5.48
C PRO A 101 -14.17 -20.70 4.29
N GLY A 102 -13.88 -20.22 3.08
CA GLY A 102 -14.46 -20.77 1.84
C GLY A 102 -15.78 -20.13 1.40
N GLU A 103 -16.35 -19.25 2.23
CA GLU A 103 -17.60 -18.54 1.94
C GLU A 103 -17.36 -17.08 1.53
N ALA A 104 -18.42 -16.43 1.03
CA ALA A 104 -18.41 -15.00 0.79
C ALA A 104 -18.22 -14.23 2.12
N PRO A 105 -17.50 -13.09 2.12
CA PRO A 105 -17.32 -12.29 3.32
C PRO A 105 -18.66 -11.70 3.78
N THR A 106 -18.85 -11.65 5.09
CA THR A 106 -20.08 -11.16 5.73
C THR A 106 -19.82 -10.06 6.76
N VAL A 107 -18.56 -9.89 7.18
CA VAL A 107 -18.13 -8.93 8.19
C VAL A 107 -17.08 -8.00 7.59
N GLU A 108 -17.19 -6.71 7.88
CA GLU A 108 -16.16 -5.72 7.70
C GLU A 108 -15.51 -5.41 9.06
N SER A 109 -14.20 -5.31 9.05
CA SER A 109 -13.39 -4.93 10.22
C SER A 109 -12.58 -3.67 9.88
N ALA A 110 -12.57 -2.71 10.80
CA ALA A 110 -11.64 -1.58 10.77
C ALA A 110 -10.79 -1.65 12.04
N VAL A 111 -9.48 -1.84 11.88
CA VAL A 111 -8.56 -2.03 13.00
C VAL A 111 -7.42 -1.03 12.90
N THR A 112 -7.27 -0.19 13.93
CA THR A 112 -6.18 0.77 14.05
C THR A 112 -5.05 0.20 14.90
N VAL A 113 -3.82 0.35 14.41
CA VAL A 113 -2.60 -0.06 15.11
C VAL A 113 -1.69 1.15 15.30
N ASN A 114 -1.23 1.35 16.53
CA ASN A 114 -0.23 2.35 16.86
C ASN A 114 1.18 1.74 16.79
N PRO A 115 2.03 2.12 15.82
CA PRO A 115 3.35 1.52 15.67
C PRO A 115 4.36 1.96 16.74
N SER A 116 4.05 2.99 17.55
CA SER A 116 4.93 3.46 18.61
C SER A 116 4.90 2.58 19.86
N ASN A 117 3.73 2.01 20.18
CA ASN A 117 3.51 1.18 21.38
C ASN A 117 2.86 -0.19 21.08
N TRP A 118 2.52 -0.47 19.82
CA TRP A 118 1.84 -1.67 19.35
C TRP A 118 0.45 -1.90 19.94
N GLU A 119 -0.20 -0.83 20.41
CA GLU A 119 -1.60 -0.86 20.81
C GLU A 119 -2.51 -1.09 19.59
N ILE A 120 -3.58 -1.86 19.80
CA ILE A 120 -4.52 -2.29 18.78
C ILE A 120 -5.92 -1.86 19.22
N SER A 121 -6.65 -1.17 18.34
CA SER A 121 -8.05 -0.79 18.52
C SER A 121 -8.88 -1.39 17.41
N VAL A 122 -9.91 -2.17 17.76
CA VAL A 122 -10.92 -2.64 16.80
C VAL A 122 -12.03 -1.58 16.74
N ASP A 123 -11.90 -0.65 15.82
CA ASP A 123 -12.79 0.52 15.69
C ASP A 123 -14.15 0.14 15.09
N TYR A 124 -14.17 -0.92 14.28
CA TYR A 124 -15.38 -1.50 13.72
C TYR A 124 -15.21 -3.01 13.50
N ASN A 125 -16.24 -3.79 13.81
CA ASN A 125 -16.31 -5.21 13.46
C ASN A 125 -17.79 -5.64 13.36
N GLY A 126 -18.34 -5.68 12.16
CA GLY A 126 -19.77 -5.91 11.96
C GLY A 126 -20.19 -6.07 10.50
N PRO A 127 -21.49 -5.98 10.18
CA PRO A 127 -22.00 -6.15 8.83
C PRO A 127 -21.31 -5.22 7.82
N ILE A 128 -21.03 -5.72 6.61
CA ILE A 128 -20.37 -4.92 5.55
C ILE A 128 -21.17 -3.65 5.28
N ARG A 129 -20.50 -2.50 5.33
CA ARG A 129 -21.11 -1.18 5.09
C ARG A 129 -21.17 -0.90 3.59
N PRO A 130 -22.19 -0.19 3.09
CA PRO A 130 -22.19 0.27 1.71
C PRO A 130 -20.99 1.17 1.47
N SER A 131 -20.21 0.93 0.42
CA SER A 131 -19.19 1.87 -0.04
C SER A 131 -19.89 3.19 -0.35
N ALA A 132 -19.54 4.26 0.37
CA ALA A 132 -20.03 5.60 0.02
C ALA A 132 -19.63 5.87 -1.43
N LYS A 133 -20.62 5.93 -2.33
CA LYS A 133 -20.40 6.44 -3.68
C LYS A 133 -19.96 7.88 -3.49
N VAL A 134 -18.68 8.17 -3.74
CA VAL A 134 -18.23 9.55 -3.90
C VAL A 134 -18.93 10.05 -5.15
N SER A 135 -19.99 10.84 -4.98
CA SER A 135 -20.61 11.58 -6.07
C SER A 135 -19.58 12.61 -6.56
N GLU A 136 -19.20 12.46 -7.83
CA GLU A 136 -18.32 13.35 -8.59
C GLU A 136 -18.90 14.77 -8.74
#